data_AF-A0A7Z1MWA5-F1
#
_entry.id   AF-A0A7Z1MWA5-F1
#
_cell.length_a   1.000
_cell.length_b   1.000
_cell.length_c   1.000
_cell.angle_alpha   90.00
_cell.angle_beta   90.00
_cell.angle_gamma   90.00
#
_symmetry.space_group_name_H-M   'P 1'
#
loop_
_entity.id
_entity.type
_entity.pdbx_description
1 polymer ?
#
loop_
_entity_poly.entity_id
_entity_poly.type
_entity_poly.pdbx_seq_one_letter_code
_entity_poly.pdbx_strand_id
1 'polypeptide(L)' 'MNKDHGTPKTEEDVTGAVKVPDYPSEKEQPVNTVDNPDQLPDGNTPGTTEVDVTVTYPDGTK' A
#
# COMPACT_ATOMS: atom_id res chain seq x y z
N MET A 1 -4.60 -3.78 31.69
CA MET A 1 -5.14 -3.82 30.31
C MET A 1 -4.41 -2.74 29.52
N ASN A 2 -3.32 -3.08 28.84
CA ASN A 2 -2.74 -2.20 27.83
C ASN A 2 -3.21 -2.77 26.49
N LYS A 3 -4.01 -2.00 25.75
CA LYS A 3 -4.22 -2.24 24.33
C LYS A 3 -2.91 -1.89 23.65
N ASP A 4 -2.31 -2.81 22.92
CA ASP A 4 -1.19 -2.50 22.05
C ASP A 4 -1.65 -1.46 21.04
N HIS A 5 -1.20 -0.22 21.21
CA HIS A 5 -1.27 0.84 20.21
C HIS A 5 0.07 0.82 19.45
N GLY A 6 0.08 1.21 18.17
CA GLY A 6 1.33 1.41 17.44
C GLY A 6 1.76 0.24 16.56
N THR A 7 0.84 -0.36 15.80
CA THR A 7 1.28 -1.05 14.57
C THR A 7 1.41 0.01 13.48
N PRO A 8 2.63 0.46 13.12
CA PRO A 8 2.80 1.36 12.00
C PRO A 8 2.29 0.66 10.73
N LYS A 9 1.71 1.43 9.81
CA LYS A 9 1.44 0.91 8.48
C LYS A 9 2.76 0.68 7.76
N THR A 10 2.88 -0.47 7.11
CA THR A 10 4.02 -0.76 6.24
C THR A 10 3.64 -0.52 4.77
N GLU A 11 4.64 -0.41 3.92
CA GLU A 11 4.42 -0.34 2.47
C GLU A 11 3.68 -1.59 1.97
N GLU A 12 3.95 -2.76 2.56
CA GLU A 12 3.27 -4.01 2.24
C GLU A 12 1.77 -3.98 2.59
N ASP A 13 1.42 -3.35 3.72
CA ASP A 13 0.00 -3.16 4.09
C ASP A 13 -0.76 -2.28 3.12
N VAL A 14 -0.08 -1.29 2.55
CA VAL A 14 -0.69 -0.34 1.59
C VAL A 14 -0.75 -0.99 0.21
N THR A 15 0.36 -1.55 -0.26
CA THR A 15 0.46 -2.19 -1.59
C THR A 15 -0.37 -3.47 -1.69
N GLY A 16 -0.50 -4.25 -0.61
CA GLY A 16 -1.34 -5.45 -0.54
C GLY A 16 -2.84 -5.16 -0.44
N ALA A 17 -3.22 -3.94 0.00
CA ALA A 17 -4.61 -3.49 -0.04
C ALA A 17 -5.06 -3.09 -1.45
N VAL A 18 -4.12 -2.64 -2.28
CA VAL A 18 -4.36 -2.29 -3.69
C VAL A 18 -4.48 -3.57 -4.52
N LYS A 19 -5.72 -4.00 -4.77
CA LYS A 19 -6.03 -5.13 -5.65
C LYS A 19 -6.61 -4.64 -6.96
N VAL A 20 -6.12 -5.16 -8.08
CA VAL A 20 -6.68 -4.94 -9.42
C VAL A 20 -7.58 -6.14 -9.76
N PRO A 21 -8.90 -6.07 -9.53
CA PRO A 21 -9.79 -7.24 -9.57
C PRO A 21 -9.88 -7.92 -10.95
N ASP A 22 -9.67 -7.18 -12.03
CA ASP A 22 -9.74 -7.67 -13.40
C ASP A 22 -8.36 -7.92 -14.04
N TYR A 23 -7.29 -7.97 -13.23
CA TYR A 23 -5.95 -8.23 -13.76
C TYR A 23 -5.72 -9.71 -14.05
N PRO A 24 -5.20 -10.09 -15.22
CA PRO A 24 -4.95 -11.50 -15.55
C PRO A 24 -3.93 -12.13 -14.60
N SER A 25 -4.29 -13.23 -13.94
CA SER A 25 -3.37 -13.97 -13.06
C SER A 25 -2.26 -14.72 -13.82
N GLU A 26 -2.47 -14.96 -15.12
CA GLU A 26 -1.49 -15.63 -16.01
C GLU A 26 -0.39 -14.69 -16.49
N LYS A 27 -0.54 -13.38 -16.26
CA LYS A 27 0.47 -12.37 -16.60
C LYS A 27 1.27 -11.98 -15.36
N GLU A 28 2.44 -11.38 -15.61
CA GLU A 28 3.20 -10.70 -14.56
C GLU A 28 2.28 -9.70 -13.85
N GLN A 29 2.19 -9.80 -12.53
CA GLN A 29 1.32 -8.94 -11.74
C GLN A 29 1.88 -7.51 -11.71
N PRO A 30 1.00 -6.48 -11.63
CA PRO A 30 1.45 -5.13 -11.43
C PRO A 30 2.25 -5.01 -10.13
N VAL A 31 3.31 -4.19 -10.18
CA VAL A 31 4.09 -3.85 -9.00
C VAL A 31 3.51 -2.57 -8.42
N ASN A 32 2.99 -2.68 -7.20
CA ASN A 32 2.53 -1.53 -6.43
C ASN A 32 3.71 -1.00 -5.61
N THR A 33 4.00 0.29 -5.70
CA THR A 33 5.01 0.96 -4.88
C THR A 33 4.36 2.11 -4.12
N VAL A 34 4.73 2.28 -2.85
CA VAL A 34 4.37 3.48 -2.10
C VAL A 34 5.32 4.59 -2.55
N ASP A 35 4.79 5.73 -2.98
CA ASP A 35 5.62 6.81 -3.51
C ASP A 35 6.40 7.51 -2.41
N ASN A 36 5.82 7.58 -1.21
CA ASN A 36 6.45 8.18 -0.04
C ASN A 36 6.22 7.33 1.21
N PRO A 37 7.14 6.39 1.53
CA PRO A 37 7.01 5.55 2.72
C PRO A 37 7.08 6.35 4.04
N ASP A 38 7.66 7.55 4.02
CA ASP A 38 7.75 8.41 5.21
C ASP A 38 6.38 9.03 5.59
N GLN A 39 5.39 8.96 4.70
CA GLN A 39 4.01 9.37 5.00
C GLN A 39 3.19 8.28 5.69
N LEU A 40 3.71 7.06 5.81
CA LEU A 40 2.96 5.98 6.43
C LEU A 40 2.69 6.30 7.91
N PRO A 41 1.44 6.15 8.37
CA PRO A 41 1.11 6.46 9.76
C PRO A 41 1.85 5.52 10.72
N ASP A 42 2.38 6.11 11.78
CA ASP A 42 3.10 5.44 12.86
C ASP A 42 2.23 4.51 13.74
N GLY A 43 0.91 4.50 13.50
CA GLY A 43 -0.07 3.72 14.25
C GLY A 43 -0.34 4.22 15.68
N ASN A 44 0.28 5.32 16.09
CA ASN A 44 0.18 5.94 17.41
C ASN A 44 -0.59 7.26 17.36
N THR A 45 -0.55 7.95 16.22
CA THR A 45 -1.29 9.19 15.99
C THR A 45 -2.66 8.88 15.37
N PRO A 46 -3.78 9.22 16.03
CA PRO A 46 -5.10 9.06 15.44
C PRO A 46 -5.28 10.08 14.30
N GLY A 47 -5.67 9.58 13.13
CA GLY A 47 -5.89 10.42 11.95
C GLY A 47 -6.09 9.59 10.69
N THR A 48 -6.36 10.28 9.59
CA THR A 48 -6.34 9.72 8.25
C THR A 48 -5.16 10.35 7.51
N THR A 49 -4.27 9.52 6.99
CA THR A 49 -3.18 9.95 6.12
C THR A 49 -3.48 9.46 4.71
N GLU A 50 -3.47 10.36 3.75
CA GLU A 50 -3.50 10.00 2.33
C GLU A 50 -2.08 9.56 1.94
N VAL A 51 -1.98 8.36 1.38
CA VAL A 51 -0.72 7.76 0.96
C VAL A 51 -0.80 7.53 -0.54
N ASP A 52 0.13 8.14 -1.26
CA ASP A 52 0.24 7.98 -2.70
C ASP A 52 0.85 6.63 -3.06
N VAL A 53 0.23 5.95 -4.03
CA VAL A 53 0.67 4.66 -4.55
C VAL A 53 0.76 4.72 -6.06
N THR A 54 1.88 4.22 -6.59
CA THR A 54 2.07 4.01 -8.02
C THR A 54 1.87 2.54 -8.35
N VAL A 55 0.98 2.28 -9.32
CA VAL A 55 0.77 0.94 -9.88
C VAL A 55 1.52 0.87 -11.21
N THR A 56 2.56 0.04 -11.28
CA THR A 56 3.33 -0.17 -12.51
C THR A 56 2.92 -1.47 -13.16
N TYR A 57 2.29 -1.39 -14.34
CA TYR A 57 1.95 -2.57 -15.13
C TYR A 57 3.11 -3.01 -16.02
N PRO A 58 3.41 -4.32 -16.09
CA PRO A 58 4.45 -4.86 -16.96
C PRO A 58 4.12 -4.75 -18.45
N ASP A 59 2.84 -4.54 -18.80
CA ASP A 59 2.41 -4.26 -20.17
C ASP A 59 2.71 -2.83 -20.64
N GLY A 60 3.29 -2.00 -19.76
CA GLY A 60 3.69 -0.64 -20.06
C GLY A 60 2.56 0.39 -20.02
N THR A 61 1.33 -0.02 -19.65
CA THR A 61 0.28 0.95 -19.34
C THR A 61 0.50 1.60 -17.99
N LYS A 62 0.15 2.89 -17.89
CA LYS A 62 0.18 3.70 -16.67
C LYS A 62 -1.18 4.38 -16.52
#